data_AF-A0A7S2V476-F1
#
_entry.id   AF-A0A7S2V476-F1
#
_cell.length_a   1.000
_cell.length_b   1.000
_cell.length_c   1.000
_cell.angle_alpha   90.00
_cell.angle_beta   90.00
_cell.angle_gamma   90.00
#
_symmetry.space_group_name_H-M   'P 1'
#
loop_
_entity.id
_entity.type
_entity.pdbx_description
1 polymer ?
#
loop_
_entity_poly.entity_id
_entity_poly.type
_entity_poly.pdbx_seq_one_letter_code
_entity_poly.pdbx_strand_id
1 'polypeptide(L)'
;EDNVVGRELKHALPPKVVEPGASVGVLGAKRAIELEIPVTCKVVAGTTDSIAAFLAAGCFEEGQAVVSLGSTLVIKLLSKTKVDDASLGVYSHRLGDVWLVGGASSSGCIVLRSEKFTNEELEELSKEINPDMDSPLDYYPLPCKGERFPINNSEKEPVLEPRPDSRKEYL
;
A
#
# COMPACT_ATOMS: atom_id res chain seq x y z
N GLU A 1 19.96 19.91 -12.83
CA GLU A 1 19.63 21.31 -12.52
C GLU A 1 19.57 21.47 -11.01
N ASP A 2 20.42 22.33 -10.47
CA ASP A 2 20.47 22.69 -9.04
C ASP A 2 19.21 23.50 -8.68
N ASN A 3 18.12 22.83 -8.31
CA ASN A 3 16.94 23.54 -7.84
C ASN A 3 17.17 24.05 -6.39
N VAL A 4 16.61 25.22 -6.09
CA VAL A 4 16.75 25.92 -4.79
C VAL A 4 16.35 25.02 -3.62
N VAL A 5 15.31 24.19 -3.78
CA VAL A 5 14.83 23.26 -2.76
C VAL A 5 15.90 22.24 -2.38
N GLY A 6 16.68 21.73 -3.35
CA GLY A 6 17.76 20.79 -3.10
C GLY A 6 18.89 21.36 -2.24
N ARG A 7 19.21 22.65 -2.37
CA ARG A 7 20.21 23.32 -1.53
C ARG A 7 19.70 23.56 -0.12
N GLU A 8 18.49 24.06 0.03
CA GLU A 8 17.88 24.34 1.33
C GLU A 8 17.65 23.05 2.14
N LEU A 9 17.24 21.96 1.48
CA LEU A 9 16.98 20.67 2.15
C LEU A 9 18.25 19.85 2.40
N LYS A 10 19.39 20.19 1.80
CA LYS A 10 20.65 19.42 1.93
C LYS A 10 21.06 19.25 3.41
N HIS A 11 20.82 20.27 4.23
CA HIS A 11 21.14 20.26 5.65
C HIS A 11 20.12 19.46 6.50
N ALA A 12 18.93 19.20 5.96
CA ALA A 12 17.88 18.41 6.62
C ALA A 12 17.96 16.91 6.29
N LEU A 13 18.72 16.53 5.25
CA LEU A 13 18.90 15.13 4.87
C LEU A 13 19.99 14.45 5.71
N PRO A 14 19.82 13.16 6.03
CA PRO A 14 20.87 12.41 6.69
C PRO A 14 22.13 12.37 5.81
N PRO A 15 23.34 12.46 6.41
CA PRO A 15 24.59 12.55 5.66
C PRO A 15 24.92 11.24 4.90
N LYS A 16 24.24 10.15 5.24
CA LYS A 16 24.43 8.84 4.62
C LYS A 16 23.09 8.11 4.55
N VAL A 17 22.79 7.56 3.38
CA VAL A 17 21.68 6.62 3.14
C VAL A 17 22.29 5.23 2.97
N VAL A 18 21.69 4.23 3.60
CA VAL A 18 22.10 2.82 3.53
C VAL A 18 20.91 1.95 3.19
N GLU A 19 21.17 0.74 2.72
CA GLU A 19 20.12 -0.22 2.38
C GLU A 19 19.32 -0.66 3.62
N PRO A 20 18.00 -0.89 3.50
CA PRO A 20 17.22 -1.52 4.55
C PRO A 20 17.86 -2.82 5.03
N GLY A 21 17.94 -3.01 6.34
CA GLY A 21 18.58 -4.19 6.95
C GLY A 21 20.11 -4.11 7.10
N ALA A 22 20.77 -3.11 6.50
CA ALA A 22 22.21 -2.91 6.69
C ALA A 22 22.51 -2.54 8.16
N SER A 23 23.56 -3.12 8.74
CA SER A 23 23.97 -2.78 10.12
C SER A 23 24.47 -1.33 10.18
N VAL A 24 23.88 -0.54 11.09
CA VAL A 24 24.30 0.84 11.36
C VAL A 24 25.21 0.95 12.58
N GLY A 25 25.29 -0.11 13.38
CA GLY A 25 26.16 -0.19 14.55
C GLY A 25 25.64 -1.17 15.60
N VAL A 26 26.19 -1.06 16.80
CA VAL A 26 25.76 -1.81 17.99
C VAL A 26 25.05 -0.84 18.93
N LEU A 27 23.98 -1.32 19.58
CA LEU A 27 23.25 -0.53 20.57
C LEU A 27 24.20 -0.13 21.72
N GLY A 28 24.11 1.12 22.19
CA GLY A 28 24.95 1.58 23.30
C GLY A 28 24.79 0.69 24.54
N ALA A 29 25.92 0.28 25.14
CA ALA A 29 25.95 -0.72 26.21
C ALA A 29 25.00 -0.41 27.38
N LYS A 30 24.92 0.87 27.80
CA LYS A 30 23.98 1.31 28.83
C LYS A 30 22.53 0.95 28.48
N ARG A 31 22.11 1.24 27.25
CA ARG A 31 20.74 0.98 26.79
C ARG A 31 20.47 -0.51 26.61
N ALA A 32 21.48 -1.28 26.17
CA ALA A 32 21.37 -2.73 26.07
C ALA A 32 21.15 -3.39 27.45
N ILE A 33 21.88 -2.94 28.48
CA ILE A 33 21.70 -3.40 29.87
C ILE A 33 20.31 -3.04 30.40
N GLU A 34 19.85 -1.80 30.18
CA GLU A 34 18.50 -1.36 30.59
C GLU A 34 17.37 -2.16 29.93
N LEU A 35 17.56 -2.61 28.69
CA LEU A 35 16.60 -3.41 27.93
C LEU A 35 16.78 -4.92 28.12
N GLU A 36 17.75 -5.34 28.93
CA GLU A 36 18.08 -6.76 29.18
C GLU A 36 18.39 -7.55 27.90
N ILE A 37 19.03 -6.90 26.92
CA ILE A 37 19.47 -7.53 25.67
C ILE A 37 21.00 -7.54 25.55
N PRO A 38 21.60 -8.42 24.71
CA PRO A 38 23.06 -8.48 24.58
C PRO A 38 23.67 -7.13 24.21
N VAL A 39 24.80 -6.78 24.83
CA VAL A 39 25.58 -5.57 24.48
C VAL A 39 26.19 -5.64 23.07
N THR A 40 26.10 -6.80 22.42
CA THR A 40 26.44 -7.03 21.01
C THR A 40 25.24 -6.86 20.06
N CYS A 41 24.07 -6.45 20.57
CA CYS A 41 22.85 -6.25 19.79
C CYS A 41 23.07 -5.23 18.67
N LYS A 42 22.85 -5.67 17.43
CA LYS A 42 22.99 -4.83 16.26
C LYS A 42 21.76 -3.96 16.07
N VAL A 43 22.00 -2.70 15.73
CA VAL A 43 20.99 -1.82 15.16
C VAL A 43 21.15 -1.88 13.64
N VAL A 44 20.03 -2.02 12.93
CA VAL A 44 19.99 -2.07 11.46
C VAL A 44 19.15 -0.93 10.90
N ALA A 45 19.40 -0.56 9.66
CA ALA A 45 18.60 0.41 8.95
C ALA A 45 17.17 -0.10 8.78
N GLY A 46 16.20 0.77 9.08
CA GLY A 46 14.78 0.46 8.92
C GLY A 46 14.32 0.54 7.47
N THR A 47 13.00 0.47 7.31
CA THR A 47 12.29 0.77 6.07
C THR A 47 10.96 1.46 6.43
N THR A 48 10.19 1.87 5.44
CA THR A 48 8.82 2.38 5.67
C THR A 48 7.89 1.24 6.12
N ASP A 49 6.89 1.58 6.93
CA ASP A 49 5.80 0.68 7.35
C ASP A 49 5.18 -0.10 6.17
N SER A 50 4.94 0.60 5.06
CA SER A 50 4.33 0.05 3.86
C SER A 50 5.22 -1.01 3.18
N ILE A 51 6.55 -0.84 3.19
CA ILE A 51 7.49 -1.85 2.65
C ILE A 51 7.65 -3.01 3.64
N ALA A 52 7.69 -2.72 4.94
CA ALA A 52 7.74 -3.76 5.97
C ALA A 52 6.52 -4.69 5.90
N ALA A 53 5.32 -4.15 5.69
CA ALA A 53 4.11 -4.94 5.48
C ALA A 53 4.19 -5.84 4.24
N PHE A 54 4.76 -5.35 3.13
CA PHE A 54 4.99 -6.17 1.94
C PHE A 54 5.97 -7.32 2.23
N LEU A 55 7.09 -7.03 2.91
CA LEU A 55 8.08 -8.05 3.30
C LEU A 55 7.47 -9.11 4.23
N ALA A 56 6.57 -8.71 5.13
CA ALA A 56 5.88 -9.62 6.03
C ALA A 56 4.95 -10.62 5.31
N ALA A 57 4.50 -10.29 4.09
CA ALA A 57 3.72 -11.21 3.26
C ALA A 57 4.58 -12.34 2.63
N GLY A 58 5.91 -12.28 2.74
CA GLY A 58 6.80 -13.31 2.24
C GLY A 58 6.98 -13.32 0.72
N CYS A 59 6.68 -12.21 0.04
CA CYS A 59 6.86 -12.07 -1.40
C CYS A 59 8.30 -11.62 -1.72
N PHE A 60 9.08 -12.50 -2.36
CA PHE A 60 10.50 -12.27 -2.68
C PHE A 60 10.85 -12.54 -4.16
N GLU A 61 9.92 -13.07 -4.95
CA GLU A 61 10.14 -13.40 -6.35
C GLU A 61 9.51 -12.35 -7.28
N GLU A 62 10.19 -12.07 -8.40
CA GLU A 62 9.67 -11.18 -9.43
C GLU A 62 8.30 -11.67 -9.93
N GLY A 63 7.37 -10.73 -10.14
CA GLY A 63 6.00 -11.04 -10.54
C GLY A 63 5.06 -11.28 -9.37
N GLN A 64 5.57 -11.49 -8.14
CA GLN A 64 4.72 -11.58 -6.95
C GLN A 64 4.20 -10.20 -6.56
N ALA A 65 2.92 -10.18 -6.16
CA ALA A 65 2.25 -8.97 -5.73
C ALA A 65 1.52 -9.16 -4.41
N VAL A 66 1.40 -8.07 -3.67
CA VAL A 66 0.53 -7.98 -2.49
C VAL A 66 -0.53 -6.93 -2.78
N VAL A 67 -1.78 -7.31 -2.55
CA VAL A 67 -2.95 -6.41 -2.62
C VAL A 67 -3.44 -6.18 -1.20
N SER A 68 -3.41 -4.92 -0.76
CA SER A 68 -3.96 -4.50 0.52
C SER A 68 -5.39 -4.03 0.32
N LEU A 69 -6.35 -4.82 0.79
CA LEU A 69 -7.78 -4.49 0.82
C LEU A 69 -8.13 -3.66 2.07
N GLY A 70 -7.63 -2.42 2.11
CA GLY A 70 -7.87 -1.49 3.21
C GLY A 70 -9.02 -0.53 2.91
N SER A 71 -9.04 0.61 3.62
CA SER A 71 -9.92 1.73 3.26
C SER A 71 -9.77 2.11 1.79
N THR A 72 -8.53 2.05 1.29
CA THR A 72 -8.18 2.13 -0.14
C THR A 72 -7.60 0.81 -0.62
N LEU A 73 -7.70 0.56 -1.92
CA LEU A 73 -7.08 -0.57 -2.61
C LEU A 73 -5.65 -0.21 -3.02
N VAL A 74 -4.66 -0.89 -2.45
CA VAL A 74 -3.24 -0.68 -2.78
C VAL A 74 -2.66 -1.97 -3.35
N ILE A 75 -1.96 -1.85 -4.49
CA ILE A 75 -1.25 -2.96 -5.13
C ILE A 75 0.23 -2.67 -5.10
N LYS A 76 1.02 -3.68 -4.77
CA LYS A 76 2.49 -3.64 -4.85
C LYS A 76 3.01 -4.88 -5.56
N LEU A 77 3.82 -4.68 -6.58
CA LEU A 77 4.38 -5.72 -7.42
C LEU A 77 5.91 -5.69 -7.35
N LEU A 78 6.53 -6.85 -7.17
CA LEU A 78 7.98 -6.99 -7.26
C LEU A 78 8.41 -7.12 -8.73
N SER A 79 9.36 -6.29 -9.16
CA SER A 79 9.80 -6.18 -10.55
C SER A 79 11.31 -6.00 -10.64
N LYS A 80 11.99 -6.60 -11.63
CA LYS A 80 13.39 -6.25 -11.95
C LYS A 80 13.51 -4.90 -12.67
N THR A 81 12.42 -4.43 -13.26
CA THR A 81 12.38 -3.16 -14.00
C THR A 81 11.73 -2.07 -13.16
N LYS A 82 12.40 -0.93 -13.04
CA LYS A 82 11.83 0.25 -12.39
C LYS A 82 10.67 0.79 -13.23
N VAL A 83 9.54 1.05 -12.59
CA VAL A 83 8.37 1.66 -13.23
C VAL A 83 7.93 2.86 -12.39
N ASP A 84 8.06 4.05 -12.96
CA ASP A 84 7.51 5.29 -12.41
C ASP A 84 6.62 5.92 -13.48
N ASP A 85 5.39 6.24 -13.11
CA ASP A 85 4.46 6.98 -13.95
C ASP A 85 3.71 8.00 -13.09
N ALA A 86 4.21 9.25 -13.11
CA ALA A 86 3.60 10.35 -12.37
C ALA A 86 2.16 10.64 -12.84
N SER A 87 1.84 10.32 -14.10
CA SER A 87 0.49 10.50 -14.64
C SER A 87 -0.51 9.49 -14.09
N LEU A 88 -0.06 8.38 -13.50
CA LEU A 88 -0.91 7.40 -12.83
C LEU A 88 -0.63 7.30 -11.32
N GLY A 89 0.26 8.15 -10.79
CA GLY A 89 0.73 8.05 -9.42
C GLY A 89 1.46 6.75 -9.11
N VAL A 90 2.02 6.07 -10.12
CA VAL A 90 2.80 4.85 -9.97
C VAL A 90 4.25 5.22 -9.64
N TYR A 91 4.81 4.58 -8.62
CA TYR A 91 6.19 4.80 -8.19
C TYR A 91 6.86 3.49 -7.77
N SER A 92 8.18 3.46 -7.88
CA SER A 92 9.02 2.33 -7.49
C SER A 92 9.90 2.64 -6.27
N HIS A 93 9.88 1.77 -5.27
CA HIS A 93 10.90 1.74 -4.23
C HIS A 93 11.98 0.70 -4.53
N ARG A 94 13.24 1.03 -4.27
CA ARG A 94 14.33 0.05 -4.35
C ARG A 94 14.24 -0.93 -3.18
N LEU A 95 14.33 -2.23 -3.46
CA LEU A 95 14.37 -3.30 -2.46
C LEU A 95 15.44 -4.32 -2.88
N GLY A 96 16.65 -4.22 -2.32
CA GLY A 96 17.80 -4.98 -2.80
C GLY A 96 18.09 -4.67 -4.27
N ASP A 97 18.13 -5.71 -5.12
CA ASP A 97 18.35 -5.58 -6.57
C ASP A 97 17.07 -5.44 -7.41
N VAL A 98 15.91 -5.40 -6.76
CA VAL A 98 14.61 -5.30 -7.41
C VAL A 98 13.88 -4.01 -7.02
N TRP A 99 12.74 -3.78 -7.66
CA TRP A 99 11.87 -2.65 -7.47
C TRP A 99 10.51 -3.11 -6.97
N LEU A 100 9.99 -2.42 -5.96
CA LEU A 100 8.63 -2.56 -5.50
C LEU A 100 7.79 -1.46 -6.16
N VAL A 101 7.07 -1.84 -7.21
CA VAL A 101 6.20 -0.95 -7.99
C VAL A 101 4.84 -0.88 -7.32
N GLY A 102 4.36 0.32 -7.01
CA GLY A 102 3.09 0.53 -6.30
C GLY A 102 2.10 1.39 -7.06
N GLY A 103 0.82 1.11 -6.85
CA GLY A 103 -0.32 1.94 -7.26
C GLY A 103 -1.45 1.84 -6.24
N ALA A 104 -2.24 2.90 -6.10
CA ALA A 104 -3.33 2.97 -5.11
C ALA A 104 -4.58 3.60 -5.71
N SER A 105 -5.67 2.84 -5.73
CA SER A 105 -7.00 3.34 -6.09
C SER A 105 -7.68 3.96 -4.88
N SER A 106 -8.48 5.00 -5.14
CA SER A 106 -9.39 5.60 -4.15
C SER A 106 -10.58 4.70 -3.81
N SER A 107 -10.85 3.68 -4.62
CA SER A 107 -11.76 2.58 -4.27
C SER A 107 -11.21 1.77 -3.09
N GLY A 108 -12.08 1.02 -2.41
CA GLY A 108 -11.70 0.13 -1.32
C GLY A 108 -12.83 -0.04 -0.30
N CYS A 109 -12.48 -0.61 0.85
CA CYS A 109 -13.45 -0.96 1.88
C CYS A 109 -14.12 0.28 2.51
N ILE A 110 -13.58 1.49 2.31
CA ILE A 110 -14.25 2.72 2.76
C ILE A 110 -15.63 2.88 2.12
N VAL A 111 -15.81 2.42 0.87
CA VAL A 111 -17.08 2.50 0.15
C VAL A 111 -18.12 1.61 0.84
N LEU A 112 -17.74 0.38 1.20
CA LEU A 112 -18.59 -0.52 1.97
C LEU A 112 -19.05 0.11 3.30
N ARG A 113 -18.16 0.85 3.97
CA ARG A 113 -18.52 1.59 5.20
C ARG A 113 -19.44 2.78 4.95
N SER A 114 -19.20 3.56 3.89
CA SER A 114 -20.09 4.65 3.49
C SER A 114 -21.48 4.14 3.14
N GLU A 115 -21.56 2.95 2.54
CA GLU A 115 -22.81 2.23 2.26
C GLU A 115 -23.39 1.52 3.49
N LYS A 116 -22.80 1.73 4.67
CA LYS A 116 -23.26 1.28 6.00
C LYS A 116 -23.23 -0.23 6.23
N PHE A 117 -22.43 -0.98 5.48
CA PHE A 117 -22.20 -2.38 5.79
C PHE A 117 -21.40 -2.52 7.10
N THR A 118 -21.87 -3.36 8.03
CA THR A 118 -21.10 -3.74 9.22
C THR A 118 -20.12 -4.89 8.91
N ASN A 119 -19.24 -5.25 9.84
CA ASN A 119 -18.37 -6.42 9.64
C ASN A 119 -19.19 -7.71 9.59
N GLU A 120 -20.14 -7.84 10.52
CA GLU A 120 -21.00 -9.01 10.66
C GLU A 120 -21.87 -9.18 9.40
N GLU A 121 -22.42 -8.08 8.87
CA GLU A 121 -23.20 -8.11 7.64
C GLU A 121 -22.33 -8.53 6.44
N LEU A 122 -21.11 -8.00 6.29
CA LEU A 122 -20.21 -8.42 5.23
C LEU A 122 -19.85 -9.91 5.33
N GLU A 123 -19.57 -10.41 6.54
CA GLU A 123 -19.23 -11.81 6.76
C GLU A 123 -20.39 -12.75 6.43
N GLU A 124 -21.62 -12.42 6.83
CA GLU A 124 -22.79 -13.25 6.53
C GLU A 124 -23.16 -13.20 5.04
N LEU A 125 -23.24 -12.00 4.44
CA LEU A 125 -23.60 -11.87 3.02
C LEU A 125 -22.55 -12.52 2.11
N SER A 126 -21.26 -12.41 2.44
CA SER A 126 -20.19 -13.00 1.63
C SER A 126 -20.25 -14.53 1.58
N LYS A 127 -20.80 -15.20 2.59
CA LYS A 127 -20.99 -16.67 2.58
C LYS A 127 -22.03 -17.13 1.55
N GLU A 128 -22.94 -16.24 1.17
CA GLU A 128 -24.02 -16.52 0.23
C GLU A 128 -23.68 -16.12 -1.21
N ILE A 129 -22.57 -15.42 -1.43
CA ILE A 129 -22.09 -15.02 -2.76
C ILE A 129 -21.43 -16.24 -3.41
N ASN A 130 -21.80 -16.51 -4.67
CA ASN A 130 -21.10 -17.47 -5.50
C ASN A 130 -19.98 -16.73 -6.28
N PRO A 131 -18.70 -16.91 -5.92
CA PRO A 131 -17.60 -16.19 -6.57
C PRO A 131 -17.34 -16.65 -8.02
N ASP A 132 -17.90 -17.79 -8.44
CA ASP A 132 -17.78 -18.30 -9.82
C ASP A 132 -18.85 -17.72 -10.76
N MET A 133 -19.72 -16.84 -10.25
CA MET A 133 -20.77 -16.17 -11.04
C MET A 133 -20.57 -14.66 -11.02
N ASP A 134 -20.39 -14.07 -12.20
CA ASP A 134 -20.26 -12.63 -12.34
C ASP A 134 -21.55 -11.91 -11.96
N SER A 135 -21.40 -10.80 -11.21
CA SER A 135 -22.50 -9.87 -10.97
C SER A 135 -22.84 -9.11 -12.26
N PRO A 136 -24.14 -8.88 -12.56
CA PRO A 136 -24.54 -8.05 -13.70
C PRO A 136 -24.33 -6.54 -13.44
N LEU A 137 -23.89 -6.15 -12.24
CA LEU A 137 -23.70 -4.76 -11.83
C LEU A 137 -22.31 -4.26 -12.21
N ASP A 138 -22.25 -3.19 -13.00
CA ASP A 138 -21.00 -2.55 -13.44
C ASP A 138 -20.69 -1.33 -12.57
N TYR A 139 -20.29 -1.59 -11.32
CA TYR A 139 -19.94 -0.54 -10.37
C TYR A 139 -18.49 -0.08 -10.53
N TYR A 140 -18.28 1.20 -10.26
CA TYR A 140 -16.96 1.78 -10.03
C TYR A 140 -17.00 2.42 -8.63
N PRO A 141 -16.80 1.59 -7.58
CA PRO A 141 -17.08 1.99 -6.21
C PRO A 141 -16.03 2.97 -5.71
N LEU A 142 -16.37 4.26 -5.70
CA LEU A 142 -15.55 5.33 -5.15
C LEU A 142 -16.24 5.99 -3.95
N PRO A 143 -15.49 6.44 -2.93
CA PRO A 143 -16.08 7.16 -1.80
C PRO A 143 -16.54 8.57 -2.18
N CYS A 144 -15.89 9.17 -3.17
CA CYS A 144 -16.20 10.48 -3.71
C CYS A 144 -15.61 10.61 -5.12
N LYS A 145 -15.89 11.74 -5.77
CA LYS A 145 -15.38 12.07 -7.08
C LYS A 145 -13.84 12.12 -7.11
N GLY A 146 -13.26 11.47 -8.11
CA GLY A 146 -11.84 11.48 -8.43
C GLY A 146 -11.16 10.13 -8.23
N GLU A 147 -10.29 9.79 -9.17
CA GLU A 147 -9.45 8.60 -9.14
C GLU A 147 -8.02 8.94 -9.60
N ARG A 148 -7.02 8.29 -8.99
CA ARG A 148 -5.61 8.49 -9.36
C ARG A 148 -5.02 7.28 -10.08
N PHE A 149 -5.44 6.09 -9.70
CA PHE A 149 -5.01 4.82 -10.28
C PHE A 149 -6.18 3.83 -10.24
N PRO A 150 -6.41 3.01 -11.28
CA PRO A 150 -5.65 2.91 -12.52
C PRO A 150 -6.03 3.96 -13.57
N ILE A 151 -7.07 4.75 -13.32
CA ILE A 151 -7.53 5.82 -14.21
C ILE A 151 -7.25 7.15 -13.53
N ASN A 152 -6.25 7.90 -13.99
CA ASN A 152 -6.03 9.25 -13.48
C ASN A 152 -7.07 10.20 -14.07
N ASN A 153 -8.16 10.41 -13.32
CA ASN A 153 -9.23 11.30 -13.68
C ASN A 153 -9.81 11.90 -12.40
N SER A 154 -9.49 13.17 -12.14
CA SER A 154 -10.03 13.93 -11.00
C SER A 154 -11.55 14.08 -11.05
N GLU A 155 -12.14 13.94 -12.23
CA GLU A 155 -13.58 14.07 -12.44
C GLU A 155 -14.31 12.73 -12.48
N LYS A 156 -13.63 11.60 -12.18
CA LYS A 156 -14.26 10.28 -12.19
C LYS A 156 -15.34 10.20 -11.11
N GLU A 157 -16.59 10.10 -11.52
CA GLU A 157 -17.73 9.96 -10.60
C GLU A 157 -17.81 8.53 -10.05
N PRO A 158 -18.24 8.35 -8.78
CA PRO A 158 -18.63 7.04 -8.25
C PRO A 158 -19.79 6.44 -9.04
N VAL A 159 -19.76 5.13 -9.26
CA VAL A 159 -20.88 4.39 -9.87
C VAL A 159 -21.29 3.28 -8.91
N LEU A 160 -22.46 3.45 -8.28
CA LEU A 160 -23.06 2.54 -7.29
C LEU A 160 -24.56 2.28 -7.59
N GLU A 161 -25.01 2.62 -8.80
CA GLU A 161 -26.37 2.40 -9.27
C GLU A 161 -26.35 1.44 -10.47
N PRO A 162 -27.40 0.62 -10.68
CA PRO A 162 -28.65 0.58 -9.91
C PRO A 162 -28.48 -0.14 -8.57
N ARG A 163 -29.14 0.30 -7.50
CA ARG A 163 -29.21 -0.45 -6.23
C ARG A 163 -30.27 -1.57 -6.31
N PRO A 164 -29.88 -2.86 -6.25
CA PRO A 164 -30.84 -3.96 -6.20
C PRO A 164 -31.59 -4.00 -4.85
N ASP A 165 -32.76 -4.63 -4.83
CA ASP A 165 -33.54 -4.82 -3.59
C ASP A 165 -32.82 -5.74 -2.60
N SER A 166 -32.02 -6.68 -3.12
CA SER A 166 -31.24 -7.61 -2.32
C SER A 166 -29.94 -6.97 -1.86
N ARG A 167 -29.75 -6.91 -0.55
CA ARG A 167 -28.52 -6.40 0.07
C ARG A 167 -27.28 -7.21 -0.29
N LYS A 168 -27.47 -8.52 -0.50
CA LYS A 168 -26.43 -9.44 -0.98
C LYS A 168 -26.03 -9.13 -2.42
N GLU A 169 -27.00 -8.85 -3.28
CA GLU A 169 -26.71 -8.51 -4.69
C GLU A 169 -26.06 -7.13 -4.81
N TYR A 170 -26.29 -6.24 -3.83
CA TYR A 170 -25.62 -4.94 -3.78
C TYR A 170 -24.15 -5.01 -3.31
N LEU A 171 -23.76 -6.07 -2.60
CA LEU A 171 -22.39 -6.30 -2.13
C LEU A 171 -21.53 -6.90 -3.25
#